data_AF-U5MV44-F1
#
_entry.id   AF-U5MV44-F1
#
_cell.length_a   1.000
_cell.length_b   1.000
_cell.length_c   1.000
_cell.angle_alpha   90.00
_cell.angle_beta   90.00
_cell.angle_gamma   90.00
#
_symmetry.space_group_name_H-M   'P 1'
#
loop_
_entity.id
_entity.type
_entity.pdbx_description
1 polymer ?
#
loop_
_entity_poly.entity_id
_entity_poly.type
_entity_poly.pdbx_seq_one_letter_code
_entity_poly.pdbx_strand_id
1 'polypeptide(L)'
;MSIGINSSYSSYYTQASNKTGVNNDKTKVSDADKTTVSSTSTTDKTISKDEYFKNLCERYSGANLHMSSSGIMKKNEITYNISPKLVDKATKDSKYAEKLEGLLSQIQSFKEYFNTHKYTLGGSEVKSVSVVIDENGGVSGMLDIEPKNSKNTSNTKDSSKTSEEEKLRIKRMKEKKERNLKLSKEHKIYSDIAANIDMSFLDRFDTNI
;
A
#
# COMPACT_ATOMS: atom_id res chain seq x y z
N MET A 1 -5.81 22.09 27.28
CA MET A 1 -6.55 20.82 27.04
C MET A 1 -6.25 20.40 25.61
N SER A 2 -5.37 19.42 25.43
CA SER A 2 -5.03 18.88 24.10
C SER A 2 -6.07 17.83 23.71
N ILE A 3 -6.76 18.07 22.61
CA ILE A 3 -7.71 17.11 22.03
C ILE A 3 -6.89 16.12 21.19
N GLY A 4 -6.66 14.93 21.73
CA GLY A 4 -6.02 13.83 21.02
C GLY A 4 -7.03 13.18 20.06
N ILE A 5 -6.88 13.43 18.77
CA ILE A 5 -7.68 12.75 17.73
C ILE A 5 -6.97 11.44 17.40
N ASN A 6 -7.48 10.33 17.94
CA ASN A 6 -7.10 8.99 17.53
C ASN A 6 -7.84 8.66 16.21
N SER A 7 -7.17 8.92 15.09
CA SER A 7 -7.64 8.53 13.75
C SER A 7 -7.09 7.15 13.40
N SER A 8 -7.79 6.08 13.80
CA SER A 8 -7.56 4.74 13.24
C SER A 8 -8.10 4.69 11.80
N TYR A 9 -7.32 5.16 10.83
CA TYR A 9 -7.65 4.99 9.42
C TYR A 9 -7.13 3.63 8.97
N SER A 10 -8.02 2.64 8.93
CA SER A 10 -7.75 1.34 8.30
C SER A 10 -7.65 1.56 6.79
N SER A 11 -6.45 1.48 6.23
CA SER A 11 -6.23 1.55 4.79
C SER A 11 -6.67 0.23 4.15
N TYR A 12 -7.69 0.33 3.29
CA TYR A 12 -8.09 -0.75 2.38
C TYR A 12 -7.02 -0.92 1.30
N TYR A 13 -5.98 -1.70 1.57
CA TYR A 13 -5.13 -2.31 0.54
C TYR A 13 -4.88 -3.78 0.91
N THR A 14 -5.90 -4.60 0.72
CA THR A 14 -5.77 -6.06 0.82
C THR A 14 -5.11 -6.60 -0.43
N GLN A 15 -3.96 -7.21 -0.21
CA GLN A 15 -3.09 -7.99 -1.08
C GLN A 15 -3.80 -8.67 -2.26
N ALA A 16 -3.35 -8.35 -3.48
CA ALA A 16 -3.49 -9.21 -4.65
C ALA A 16 -2.15 -9.96 -4.87
N SER A 17 -1.80 -10.85 -3.96
CA SER A 17 -0.82 -11.90 -4.24
C SER A 17 -1.33 -13.17 -3.56
N ASN A 18 -2.14 -13.95 -4.27
CA ASN A 18 -2.37 -15.38 -4.06
C ASN A 18 -3.46 -15.86 -5.02
N LYS A 19 -3.10 -16.08 -6.29
CA LYS A 19 -3.75 -17.05 -7.18
C LYS A 19 -2.94 -17.17 -8.46
N THR A 20 -2.13 -18.22 -8.53
CA THR A 20 -1.84 -19.09 -9.67
C THR A 20 -0.74 -20.01 -9.12
N GLY A 21 -1.07 -21.18 -8.60
CA GLY A 21 -1.38 -22.31 -9.45
C GLY A 21 -0.13 -23.20 -9.46
N VAL A 22 -0.15 -24.19 -8.57
CA VAL A 22 0.73 -25.36 -8.55
C VAL A 22 1.00 -25.81 -9.98
N ASN A 23 2.26 -26.01 -10.33
CA ASN A 23 2.70 -27.15 -11.13
C ASN A 23 4.16 -27.47 -10.80
N ASN A 24 4.34 -28.67 -10.25
CA ASN A 24 5.60 -29.37 -10.20
C ASN A 24 6.13 -29.51 -11.62
N ASP A 25 7.40 -29.19 -11.85
CA ASP A 25 8.20 -29.93 -12.83
C ASP A 25 9.65 -30.00 -12.36
N LYS A 26 10.07 -31.25 -12.11
CA LYS A 26 11.45 -31.63 -11.90
C LYS A 26 12.15 -31.62 -13.26
N THR A 27 13.14 -30.75 -13.44
CA THR A 27 14.15 -30.97 -14.47
C THR A 27 15.52 -30.55 -13.95
N LYS A 28 16.37 -31.55 -13.72
CA LYS A 28 17.82 -31.39 -13.54
C LYS A 28 18.43 -31.06 -14.90
N VAL A 29 19.31 -30.04 -14.99
CA VAL A 29 20.60 -30.08 -15.70
C VAL A 29 21.53 -29.07 -15.04
N SER A 30 22.78 -29.49 -14.89
CA SER A 30 23.89 -28.85 -14.19
C SER A 30 24.80 -28.00 -15.10
N ASP A 31 25.44 -27.05 -14.43
CA ASP A 31 26.84 -26.62 -14.57
C ASP A 31 27.26 -25.48 -15.52
N ALA A 32 28.21 -24.71 -14.99
CA ALA A 32 29.08 -23.72 -15.60
C ALA A 32 28.49 -22.35 -16.01
N ASP A 33 28.49 -21.40 -15.07
CA ASP A 33 29.19 -20.13 -15.30
C ASP A 33 29.68 -19.52 -13.98
N LYS A 34 30.97 -19.72 -13.75
CA LYS A 34 31.72 -19.19 -12.62
C LYS A 34 32.03 -17.72 -12.89
N THR A 35 31.06 -16.85 -12.61
CA THR A 35 31.34 -15.42 -12.43
C THR A 35 31.28 -15.11 -10.94
N THR A 36 32.44 -14.72 -10.44
CA THR A 36 32.77 -14.37 -9.06
C THR A 36 31.79 -13.35 -8.48
N VAL A 37 30.71 -13.80 -7.86
CA VAL A 37 30.01 -13.01 -6.86
C VAL A 37 30.44 -13.58 -5.53
N SER A 38 31.10 -12.75 -4.74
CA SER A 38 31.49 -13.03 -3.36
C SER A 38 30.28 -13.49 -2.55
N SER A 39 30.00 -14.79 -2.58
CA SER A 39 29.37 -15.50 -1.48
C SER A 39 30.40 -15.52 -0.35
N THR A 40 30.50 -14.39 0.33
CA THR A 40 31.20 -14.27 1.60
C THR A 40 30.45 -15.14 2.58
N SER A 41 30.88 -16.40 2.67
CA SER A 41 30.76 -17.18 3.88
C SER A 41 31.44 -16.38 5.00
N THR A 42 30.67 -15.76 5.87
CA THR A 42 31.14 -15.27 7.16
C THR A 42 30.40 -16.09 8.21
N THR A 43 30.92 -17.26 8.58
CA THR A 43 31.62 -17.44 9.87
C THR A 43 30.99 -16.64 11.00
N ASP A 44 30.16 -17.29 11.80
CA ASP A 44 30.12 -17.21 13.27
C ASP A 44 30.65 -15.91 13.92
N LYS A 45 30.08 -14.78 13.53
CA LYS A 45 30.11 -13.56 14.32
C LYS A 45 28.66 -13.13 14.42
N THR A 46 28.09 -13.34 15.59
CA THR A 46 26.81 -12.74 15.97
C THR A 46 26.98 -11.23 15.87
N ILE A 47 26.61 -10.65 14.73
CA ILE A 47 26.73 -9.21 14.49
C ILE A 47 25.98 -8.51 15.62
N SER A 48 26.65 -7.58 16.30
CA SER A 48 26.02 -6.83 17.38
C SER A 48 24.82 -6.05 16.82
N LYS A 49 23.77 -5.91 17.62
CA LYS A 49 22.57 -5.14 17.25
C LYS A 49 22.92 -3.73 16.73
N ASP A 50 23.85 -3.04 17.38
CA ASP A 50 24.24 -1.69 16.99
C ASP A 50 25.04 -1.67 15.68
N GLU A 51 25.85 -2.69 15.44
CA GLU A 51 26.61 -2.86 14.20
C GLU A 51 25.67 -3.19 13.03
N TYR A 52 24.69 -4.06 13.26
CA TYR A 52 23.64 -4.35 12.28
C TYR A 52 22.83 -3.09 11.93
N PHE A 53 22.43 -2.30 12.93
CA PHE A 53 21.73 -1.05 12.70
C PHE A 53 22.59 -0.02 11.96
N LYS A 54 23.89 0.07 12.29
CA LYS A 54 24.83 0.94 11.58
C LYS A 54 24.93 0.58 10.10
N ASN A 55 25.02 -0.72 9.77
CA ASN A 55 25.04 -1.20 8.39
C ASN A 55 23.76 -0.83 7.63
N LEU A 56 22.60 -0.88 8.29
CA LEU A 56 21.34 -0.39 7.72
C LEU A 56 21.39 1.12 7.44
N CYS A 57 21.90 1.92 8.38
CA CYS A 57 22.05 3.36 8.18
C CYS A 57 23.00 3.71 7.03
N GLU A 58 24.08 2.95 6.83
CA GLU A 58 25.01 3.15 5.71
C GLU A 58 24.35 2.83 4.36
N ARG A 59 23.62 1.70 4.29
CA ARG A 59 22.90 1.29 3.07
C ARG A 59 21.77 2.27 2.70
N TYR A 60 21.07 2.79 3.71
CA TYR A 60 19.96 3.74 3.55
C TYR A 60 20.35 5.17 4.00
N SER A 61 21.59 5.59 3.68
CA SER A 61 22.16 6.88 4.11
C SER A 61 21.37 8.12 3.66
N GLY A 62 20.52 8.00 2.63
CA GLY A 62 19.61 9.05 2.17
C GLY A 62 18.33 9.23 3.00
N ALA A 63 18.17 8.45 4.08
CA ALA A 63 17.01 8.45 4.96
C ALA A 63 17.38 8.61 6.44
N ASN A 64 16.50 9.27 7.20
CA ASN A 64 16.69 9.48 8.63
C ASN A 64 16.22 8.25 9.42
N LEU A 65 17.09 7.25 9.55
CA LEU A 65 16.83 6.06 10.36
C LEU A 65 17.19 6.33 11.83
N HIS A 66 16.30 5.93 12.74
CA HIS A 66 16.49 6.01 14.18
C HIS A 66 16.15 4.67 14.84
N MET A 67 17.00 4.18 15.74
CA MET A 67 16.69 3.00 16.53
C MET A 67 15.89 3.42 17.77
N SER A 68 14.58 3.56 17.61
CA SER A 68 13.67 3.99 18.68
C SER A 68 12.32 3.29 18.54
N SER A 69 11.73 2.95 19.69
CA SER A 69 10.33 2.52 19.76
C SER A 69 9.36 3.70 19.84
N SER A 70 9.85 4.92 20.06
CA SER A 70 9.05 6.14 20.01
C SER A 70 9.05 6.75 18.61
N GLY A 71 7.95 7.40 18.24
CA GLY A 71 7.83 8.14 16.98
C GLY A 71 8.57 9.46 17.02
N ILE A 72 9.92 9.41 17.01
CA ILE A 72 10.75 10.62 16.89
C ILE A 72 10.44 11.27 15.55
N MET A 73 10.20 12.57 15.57
CA MET A 73 9.89 13.35 14.38
C MET A 73 10.86 14.53 14.30
N LYS A 74 11.42 14.73 13.10
CA LYS A 74 12.19 15.92 12.76
C LYS A 74 11.35 16.82 11.87
N LYS A 75 11.48 18.12 12.09
CA LYS A 75 10.72 19.13 11.35
C LYS A 75 11.12 19.12 9.87
N ASN A 76 10.13 19.18 8.97
CA ASN A 76 10.31 19.22 7.52
C ASN A 76 11.00 17.98 6.92
N GLU A 77 11.01 16.86 7.65
CA GLU A 77 11.70 15.64 7.24
C GLU A 77 10.81 14.40 7.39
N ILE A 78 11.18 13.34 6.68
CA ILE A 78 10.65 12.00 6.89
C ILE A 78 11.63 11.26 7.79
N THR A 79 11.16 10.78 8.93
CA THR A 79 11.92 9.97 9.88
C THR A 79 11.40 8.55 9.95
N TYR A 80 12.30 7.58 10.06
CA TYR A 80 11.99 6.16 10.19
C TYR A 80 12.50 5.65 11.53
N ASN A 81 11.60 5.30 12.43
CA ASN A 81 11.89 4.80 13.75
C ASN A 81 11.73 3.28 13.76
N ILE A 82 12.84 2.57 13.96
CA ILE A 82 12.88 1.12 13.97
C ILE A 82 12.98 0.66 15.42
N SER A 83 12.04 -0.18 15.85
CA SER A 83 12.05 -0.74 17.19
C SER A 83 13.38 -1.44 17.48
N PRO A 84 14.08 -1.12 18.59
CA PRO A 84 15.32 -1.77 18.95
C PRO A 84 15.15 -3.29 19.13
N LYS A 85 13.95 -3.76 19.48
CA LYS A 85 13.64 -5.20 19.57
C LYS A 85 13.54 -5.86 18.20
N LEU A 86 13.05 -5.15 17.18
CA LEU A 86 13.01 -5.67 15.81
C LEU A 86 14.43 -5.86 15.27
N VAL A 87 15.31 -4.88 15.51
CA VAL A 87 16.74 -4.98 15.13
C VAL A 87 17.39 -6.20 15.79
N ASP A 88 17.14 -6.43 17.09
CA ASP A 88 17.67 -7.59 17.81
C ASP A 88 17.08 -8.94 17.32
N LYS A 89 15.82 -8.95 16.86
CA LYS A 89 15.24 -10.15 16.23
C LYS A 89 15.83 -10.38 14.85
N ALA A 90 16.05 -9.32 14.06
CA ALA A 90 16.59 -9.40 12.71
C ALA A 90 18.04 -9.92 12.69
N THR A 91 18.85 -9.66 13.72
CA THR A 91 20.19 -10.25 13.84
C THR A 91 20.17 -11.76 14.13
N LYS A 92 19.06 -12.27 14.67
CA LYS A 92 18.91 -13.69 15.09
C LYS A 92 18.08 -14.52 14.13
N ASP A 93 17.14 -13.91 13.41
CA ASP A 93 16.20 -14.58 12.52
C ASP A 93 16.10 -13.85 11.17
N SER A 94 16.49 -14.57 10.12
CA SER A 94 16.45 -14.13 8.72
C SER A 94 15.08 -13.60 8.28
N LYS A 95 13.96 -14.16 8.80
CA LYS A 95 12.62 -13.74 8.39
C LYS A 95 12.31 -12.31 8.83
N TYR A 96 12.79 -11.91 10.00
CA TYR A 96 12.64 -10.53 10.47
C TYR A 96 13.60 -9.58 9.75
N ALA A 97 14.79 -10.06 9.36
CA ALA A 97 15.73 -9.31 8.54
C ALA A 97 15.17 -9.00 7.15
N GLU A 98 14.67 -10.01 6.45
CA GLU A 98 14.03 -9.87 5.13
C GLU A 98 12.83 -8.94 5.18
N LYS A 99 11.98 -9.08 6.21
CA LYS A 99 10.82 -8.19 6.39
C LYS A 99 11.25 -6.73 6.60
N LEU A 100 12.26 -6.50 7.44
CA LEU A 100 12.80 -5.16 7.67
C LEU A 100 13.42 -4.57 6.40
N GLU A 101 14.23 -5.35 5.68
CA GLU A 101 14.81 -4.93 4.40
C GLU A 101 13.74 -4.60 3.35
N GLY A 102 12.69 -5.42 3.26
CA GLY A 102 11.55 -5.17 2.38
C GLY A 102 10.86 -3.83 2.67
N LEU A 103 10.66 -3.50 3.95
CA LEU A 103 10.11 -2.19 4.35
C LEU A 103 11.05 -1.03 4.03
N LEU A 104 12.36 -1.18 4.28
CA LEU A 104 13.34 -0.12 4.02
C LEU A 104 13.57 0.10 2.51
N SER A 105 13.39 -0.93 1.68
CA SER A 105 13.45 -0.78 0.22
C SER A 105 12.42 0.21 -0.34
N GLN A 106 11.29 0.41 0.35
CA GLN A 106 10.23 1.32 -0.07
C GLN A 106 10.47 2.79 0.31
N ILE A 107 11.54 3.09 1.06
CA ILE A 107 11.88 4.44 1.53
C ILE A 107 11.92 5.46 0.38
N GLN A 108 12.53 5.10 -0.74
CA GLN A 108 12.69 6.00 -1.87
C GLN A 108 11.33 6.36 -2.50
N SER A 109 10.49 5.36 -2.75
CA SER A 109 9.13 5.56 -3.26
C SER A 109 8.27 6.38 -2.29
N PHE A 110 8.42 6.15 -0.98
CA PHE A 110 7.70 6.92 0.03
C PHE A 110 8.15 8.38 0.07
N LYS A 111 9.45 8.64 -0.07
CA LYS A 111 10.02 9.99 -0.16
C LYS A 111 9.49 10.75 -1.39
N GLU A 112 9.41 10.09 -2.53
CA GLU A 112 8.85 10.66 -3.76
C GLU A 112 7.34 10.93 -3.63
N TYR A 113 6.61 10.00 -3.03
CA TYR A 113 5.18 10.17 -2.74
C TYR A 113 4.93 11.40 -1.86
N PHE A 114 5.71 11.57 -0.79
CA PHE A 114 5.57 12.71 0.10
C PHE A 114 5.93 14.04 -0.57
N ASN A 115 6.99 14.04 -1.39
CA ASN A 115 7.39 15.24 -2.13
C ASN A 115 6.36 15.68 -3.17
N THR A 116 5.62 14.73 -3.75
CA THR A 116 4.54 15.01 -4.72
C THR A 116 3.22 15.37 -4.02
N HIS A 117 2.94 14.80 -2.85
CA HIS A 117 1.69 14.97 -2.10
C HIS A 117 1.91 15.75 -0.80
N LYS A 118 2.44 16.99 -0.92
CA LYS A 118 2.71 17.87 0.23
C LYS A 118 1.45 18.41 0.92
N TYR A 119 0.28 18.22 0.34
CA TYR A 119 -0.98 18.71 0.88
C TYR A 119 -1.94 17.57 1.17
N THR A 120 -2.63 17.66 2.31
CA THR A 120 -3.74 16.77 2.62
C THR A 120 -4.95 17.10 1.73
N LEU A 121 -5.92 16.19 1.67
CA LEU A 121 -7.21 16.44 1.01
C LEU A 121 -7.91 17.71 1.53
N GLY A 122 -7.68 18.08 2.79
CA GLY A 122 -8.20 19.30 3.41
C GLY A 122 -7.37 20.56 3.14
N GLY A 123 -6.37 20.50 2.25
CA GLY A 123 -5.54 21.64 1.86
C GLY A 123 -4.51 22.09 2.91
N SER A 124 -4.33 21.31 3.98
CA SER A 124 -3.29 21.57 4.98
C SER A 124 -1.95 21.00 4.50
N GLU A 125 -0.86 21.70 4.77
CA GLU A 125 0.46 21.29 4.32
C GLU A 125 1.04 20.28 5.30
N VAL A 126 1.48 19.13 4.81
CA VAL A 126 2.20 18.16 5.63
C VAL A 126 3.65 18.61 5.73
N LYS A 127 4.09 18.95 6.93
CA LYS A 127 5.46 19.40 7.19
C LYS A 127 6.37 18.21 7.43
N SER A 128 5.97 17.29 8.29
CA SER A 128 6.87 16.23 8.74
C SER A 128 6.14 14.90 8.81
N VAL A 129 6.87 13.81 8.59
CA VAL A 129 6.33 12.45 8.66
C VAL A 129 7.24 11.60 9.53
N SER A 130 6.66 10.89 10.47
CA SER A 130 7.35 9.90 11.27
C SER A 130 6.75 8.53 11.01
N VAL A 131 7.53 7.62 10.47
CA VAL A 131 7.17 6.22 10.29
C VAL A 131 7.76 5.43 11.47
N VAL A 132 6.96 4.59 12.10
CA VAL A 132 7.36 3.76 13.23
C VAL A 132 7.15 2.30 12.87
N ILE A 133 8.22 1.51 12.94
CA ILE A 133 8.23 0.07 12.70
C ILE A 133 8.33 -0.64 14.06
N ASP A 134 7.29 -1.39 14.40
CA ASP A 134 7.19 -2.09 15.67
C ASP A 134 8.07 -3.36 15.75
N GLU A 135 8.06 -4.02 16.90
CA GLU A 135 8.85 -5.24 17.17
C GLU A 135 8.45 -6.48 16.33
N ASN A 136 7.35 -6.41 15.60
CA ASN A 136 6.82 -7.46 14.73
C ASN A 136 6.89 -7.06 13.24
N GLY A 137 7.42 -5.88 12.93
CA GLY A 137 7.45 -5.31 11.59
C GLY A 137 6.09 -4.79 11.11
N GLY A 138 5.19 -4.45 12.03
CA GLY A 138 4.03 -3.60 11.74
C GLY A 138 4.49 -2.15 11.58
N VAL A 139 3.81 -1.40 10.73
CA VAL A 139 4.16 -0.02 10.37
C VAL A 139 3.04 0.91 10.78
N SER A 140 3.38 1.99 11.47
CA SER A 140 2.48 3.08 11.81
C SER A 140 3.10 4.42 11.40
N GLY A 141 2.27 5.44 11.18
CA GLY A 141 2.72 6.75 10.70
C GLY A 141 2.09 7.87 11.52
N MET A 142 2.89 8.89 11.82
CA MET A 142 2.44 10.15 12.40
C MET A 142 2.79 11.29 11.45
N LEU A 143 1.85 12.22 11.27
CA LEU A 143 1.98 13.36 10.37
C LEU A 143 1.90 14.65 11.18
N ASP A 144 2.84 15.56 10.95
CA ASP A 144 2.75 16.94 11.42
C ASP A 144 2.26 17.82 10.28
N ILE A 145 1.14 18.48 10.52
CA ILE A 145 0.38 19.20 9.51
C ILE A 145 0.23 20.64 9.98
N GLU A 146 0.63 21.58 9.13
CA GLU A 146 0.39 22.99 9.35
C GLU A 146 -0.89 23.41 8.63
N PRO A 147 -1.91 23.92 9.35
CA PRO A 147 -3.07 24.52 8.73
C PRO A 147 -2.60 25.74 7.93
N LYS A 148 -3.07 25.88 6.69
CA LYS A 148 -2.72 27.03 5.87
C LYS A 148 -3.20 28.31 6.56
N ASN A 149 -2.26 29.19 6.94
CA ASN A 149 -2.59 30.49 7.52
C ASN A 149 -3.41 31.32 6.52
N SER A 150 -4.72 31.36 6.68
CA SER A 150 -5.58 32.27 5.95
C SER A 150 -5.44 33.68 6.52
N LYS A 151 -4.37 34.40 6.17
CA LYS A 151 -4.45 35.86 6.18
C LYS A 151 -5.33 36.27 5.01
N ASN A 152 -6.57 36.66 5.34
CA ASN A 152 -7.56 37.31 4.50
C ASN A 152 -7.84 36.71 3.11
N THR A 153 -8.76 35.76 3.08
CA THR A 153 -9.79 35.77 2.02
C THR A 153 -11.16 35.67 2.68
N SER A 154 -11.63 36.81 3.20
CA SER A 154 -13.06 37.13 3.25
C SER A 154 -13.64 37.35 1.84
N ASN A 155 -13.22 36.52 0.87
CA ASN A 155 -13.87 36.44 -0.42
C ASN A 155 -14.73 35.20 -0.35
N THR A 156 -15.99 35.45 0.01
CA THR A 156 -17.15 34.74 -0.50
C THR A 156 -16.90 33.26 -0.80
N LYS A 157 -17.40 32.42 0.12
CA LYS A 157 -17.96 31.11 -0.21
C LYS A 157 -18.55 31.11 -1.63
N ASP A 158 -17.83 30.56 -2.59
CA ASP A 158 -18.44 29.93 -3.76
C ASP A 158 -18.93 28.54 -3.32
N SER A 159 -19.85 28.50 -2.35
CA SER A 159 -20.60 27.30 -1.98
C SER A 159 -21.58 26.86 -3.09
N SER A 160 -21.59 27.56 -4.22
CA SER A 160 -22.31 27.19 -5.45
C SER A 160 -21.49 26.25 -6.35
N LYS A 161 -20.16 26.44 -6.46
CA LYS A 161 -19.33 25.67 -7.41
C LYS A 161 -19.10 24.21 -6.96
N THR A 162 -18.84 23.99 -5.67
CA THR A 162 -18.73 22.62 -5.12
C THR A 162 -20.08 21.90 -5.05
N SER A 163 -21.17 22.63 -4.81
CA SER A 163 -22.53 22.08 -4.81
C SER A 163 -22.98 21.58 -6.19
N GLU A 164 -22.69 22.31 -7.26
CA GLU A 164 -23.07 21.91 -8.63
C GLU A 164 -22.23 20.72 -9.14
N GLU A 165 -20.93 20.66 -8.84
CA GLU A 165 -20.10 19.50 -9.19
C GLU A 165 -20.52 18.23 -8.44
N GLU A 166 -20.90 18.37 -7.17
CA GLU A 166 -21.40 17.26 -6.36
C GLU A 166 -22.77 16.78 -6.85
N LYS A 167 -23.68 17.69 -7.20
CA LYS A 167 -24.97 17.36 -7.83
C LYS A 167 -24.76 16.66 -9.18
N LEU A 168 -23.83 17.13 -10.00
CA LEU A 168 -23.52 16.52 -11.30
C LEU A 168 -22.94 15.11 -11.12
N ARG A 169 -22.12 14.89 -10.09
CA ARG A 169 -21.60 13.57 -9.73
C ARG A 169 -22.72 12.63 -9.29
N ILE A 170 -23.65 13.09 -8.45
CA ILE A 170 -24.81 12.30 -8.01
C ILE A 170 -25.72 11.95 -9.21
N LYS A 171 -25.94 12.90 -10.13
CA LYS A 171 -26.72 12.66 -11.36
C LYS A 171 -26.08 11.61 -12.26
N ARG A 172 -24.76 11.71 -12.51
CA ARG A 172 -23.99 10.72 -13.29
C ARG A 172 -24.00 9.33 -12.63
N MET A 173 -23.95 9.26 -11.30
CA MET A 173 -24.02 7.99 -10.56
C MET A 173 -25.40 7.33 -10.68
N LYS A 174 -26.49 8.09 -10.58
CA LYS A 174 -27.85 7.59 -10.80
C LYS A 174 -28.03 7.09 -12.25
N GLU A 175 -27.55 7.85 -13.23
CA GLU A 175 -27.67 7.50 -14.64
C GLU A 175 -26.86 6.23 -15.01
N LYS A 176 -25.65 6.06 -14.45
CA LYS A 176 -24.89 4.82 -14.58
C LYS A 176 -25.61 3.63 -13.95
N LYS A 177 -26.22 3.80 -12.78
CA LYS A 177 -26.97 2.75 -12.08
C LYS A 177 -28.20 2.31 -12.89
N GLU A 178 -28.94 3.25 -13.47
CA GLU A 178 -30.08 2.94 -14.33
C GLU A 178 -29.67 2.26 -15.64
N ARG A 179 -28.58 2.70 -16.29
CA ARG A 179 -28.04 2.01 -17.48
C ARG A 179 -27.62 0.58 -17.18
N ASN A 180 -26.91 0.36 -16.07
CA ASN A 180 -26.52 -0.98 -15.66
C ASN A 180 -27.73 -1.87 -15.34
N LEU A 181 -28.80 -1.30 -14.76
CA LEU A 181 -30.03 -2.05 -14.49
C LEU A 181 -30.77 -2.43 -15.78
N LYS A 182 -30.82 -1.54 -16.78
CA LYS A 182 -31.40 -1.85 -18.10
C LYS A 182 -30.62 -2.94 -18.82
N LEU A 183 -29.29 -2.82 -18.87
CA LEU A 183 -28.42 -3.84 -19.45
C LEU A 183 -28.59 -5.19 -18.73
N SER A 184 -28.65 -5.20 -17.40
CA SER A 184 -28.86 -6.44 -16.64
C SER A 184 -30.22 -7.09 -16.95
N LYS A 185 -31.28 -6.30 -17.14
CA LYS A 185 -32.60 -6.81 -17.56
C LYS A 185 -32.58 -7.34 -18.99
N GLU A 186 -31.94 -6.63 -19.92
CA GLU A 186 -31.78 -7.07 -21.31
C GLU A 186 -30.95 -8.36 -21.38
N HIS A 187 -29.82 -8.43 -20.67
CA HIS A 187 -29.01 -9.66 -20.56
C HIS A 187 -29.80 -10.83 -19.97
N LYS A 188 -30.66 -10.59 -18.98
CA LYS A 188 -31.54 -11.64 -18.43
C LYS A 188 -32.55 -12.12 -19.48
N ILE A 189 -33.18 -11.21 -20.22
CA ILE A 189 -34.12 -11.57 -21.29
C ILE A 189 -33.41 -12.36 -22.40
N TYR A 190 -32.22 -11.93 -22.84
CA TYR A 190 -31.43 -12.66 -23.83
C TYR A 190 -30.99 -14.03 -23.32
N SER A 191 -30.61 -14.13 -22.05
CA SER A 191 -30.25 -15.41 -21.41
C SER A 191 -31.44 -16.36 -21.35
N ASP A 192 -32.63 -15.87 -20.99
CA ASP A 192 -33.85 -16.67 -20.90
C ASP A 192 -34.32 -17.13 -22.29
N ILE A 193 -34.20 -16.27 -23.32
CA ILE A 193 -34.49 -16.63 -24.71
C ILE A 193 -33.46 -17.63 -25.24
N ALA A 194 -32.17 -17.42 -25.00
CA ALA A 194 -31.12 -18.35 -25.41
C ALA A 194 -31.29 -19.73 -24.77
N ALA A 195 -31.63 -19.79 -23.47
CA ALA A 195 -31.94 -21.04 -22.79
C ALA A 195 -33.17 -21.74 -23.39
N ASN A 196 -34.22 -21.01 -23.74
CA ASN A 196 -35.40 -21.59 -24.40
C ASN A 196 -35.12 -22.06 -25.84
N ILE A 197 -34.25 -21.36 -26.59
CA ILE A 197 -33.84 -21.78 -27.93
C ILE A 197 -32.97 -23.05 -27.85
N ASP A 198 -32.03 -23.11 -26.90
CA ASP A 198 -31.15 -24.26 -26.70
C ASP A 198 -31.93 -25.50 -26.23
N MET A 199 -32.94 -25.33 -25.35
CA MET A 199 -33.87 -26.41 -25.00
C MET A 199 -34.76 -26.83 -26.18
N SER A 200 -35.21 -25.90 -27.03
CA SER A 200 -35.98 -26.24 -28.24
C SER A 200 -35.15 -26.89 -29.35
N PHE A 201 -33.81 -26.76 -29.29
CA PHE A 201 -32.90 -27.46 -30.19
C PHE A 201 -32.71 -28.92 -29.75
N LEU A 202 -32.64 -29.19 -28.44
CA LEU A 202 -32.61 -30.55 -27.89
C LEU A 202 -33.92 -31.32 -28.15
N ASP A 203 -35.09 -30.70 -27.97
CA ASP A 203 -36.39 -31.36 -28.23
C ASP A 203 -36.60 -31.80 -29.69
N ARG A 204 -35.87 -31.21 -30.66
CA ARG A 204 -35.93 -31.61 -32.08
C ARG A 204 -35.10 -32.84 -32.43
N PHE A 205 -34.17 -33.26 -31.57
CA PHE A 205 -33.41 -34.49 -31.76
C PHE A 205 -34.06 -35.72 -31.12
N ASP A 206 -34.93 -35.53 -30.13
CA ASP A 206 -35.61 -36.62 -29.41
C ASP A 206 -36.91 -37.12 -30.07
N THR A 207 -37.32 -36.53 -31.20
CA THR A 207 -38.56 -36.92 -31.93
C THR A 207 -38.32 -37.76 -33.20
N ASN A 208 -37.12 -38.31 -33.40
CA ASN A 208 -36.79 -39.16 -34.56
C ASN A 208 -36.07 -40.49 -34.18
N ILE A 209 -36.61 -41.21 -33.19
CA ILE A 209 -36.36 -42.64 -32.96
C ILE A 209 -37.69 -43.37 -32.82
#